data_AF-A0A661AX90-F1
#
_entry.id   AF-A0A661AX90-F1
#
_cell.length_a   1.000
_cell.length_b   1.000
_cell.length_c   1.000
_cell.angle_alpha   90.00
_cell.angle_beta   90.00
_cell.angle_gamma   90.00
#
_symmetry.space_group_name_H-M   'P 1'
#
loop_
_entity.id
_entity.type
_entity.pdbx_description
1 polymer ?
#
loop_
_entity_poly.entity_id
_entity_poly.type
_entity_poly.pdbx_seq_one_letter_code
_entity_poly.pdbx_strand_id
1 'polypeptide(L)'
;MPESLYAVVGYRSWDDSSFIAFLNDSLDSLYIKTFDYQINSIAVLSSNIIYATGKNSDNELILLEILILPGSGGFELYELCYSYPLKGCSVGNKIIITDDGDIAVVGNTSISPGEQTDIFLLKIGRYGVIWQRYFGGSGFEYGKDVINTMDGGFLVTGSSNNKAYIVKTDSLGFSGVERFELHNGWNLLSSPLSDTFAVLDAFPYAIPPAWGFDIAEGGYYCIDSVRAGTGFWLFSPIDTIAALCGTSEVSTVIDTLFPGWNLIGGPATDVPVGSLTDYEEVLSPIYSFDPESDEYIVAEYIRPGYGYWVLASDTVEIVMP
;
A
#
# COMPACT_ATOMS: atom_id res chain seq x y z
N MET A 1 35.70 -19.82 7.26
CA MET A 1 34.66 -19.74 6.21
C MET A 1 35.37 -19.86 4.87
N PRO A 2 34.81 -20.52 3.85
CA PRO A 2 35.31 -20.39 2.47
C PRO A 2 35.35 -18.91 2.08
N GLU A 3 36.23 -18.53 1.14
CA GLU A 3 36.37 -17.14 0.70
C GLU A 3 35.08 -16.59 0.08
N SER A 4 34.26 -17.47 -0.51
CA SER A 4 32.91 -17.17 -0.97
C SER A 4 31.94 -18.28 -0.56
N LEU A 5 30.73 -17.88 -0.17
CA LEU A 5 29.63 -18.75 0.21
C LEU A 5 28.40 -18.36 -0.62
N TYR A 6 27.90 -19.28 -1.43
CA TYR A 6 26.67 -19.06 -2.20
C TYR A 6 25.51 -19.74 -1.49
N ALA A 7 24.32 -19.17 -1.61
CA ALA A 7 23.09 -19.81 -1.16
C ALA A 7 22.15 -19.99 -2.34
N VAL A 8 21.51 -21.15 -2.41
CA VAL A 8 20.48 -21.46 -3.40
C VAL A 8 19.26 -22.03 -2.70
N VAL A 9 18.07 -21.63 -3.18
CA VAL A 9 16.80 -22.19 -2.71
C VAL A 9 16.29 -23.21 -3.72
N GLY A 10 15.71 -24.30 -3.22
CA GLY A 10 14.98 -25.26 -4.03
C GLY A 10 13.67 -25.67 -3.38
N TYR A 11 12.72 -26.10 -4.21
CA TYR A 11 11.40 -26.56 -3.79
C TYR A 11 11.17 -28.00 -4.25
N ARG A 12 10.62 -28.83 -3.37
CA ARG A 12 10.30 -30.24 -3.60
C ARG A 12 8.79 -30.41 -3.68
N SER A 13 8.30 -30.61 -4.90
CA SER A 13 6.87 -30.63 -5.18
C SER A 13 6.11 -31.84 -4.64
N TRP A 14 6.78 -32.95 -4.30
CA TRP A 14 6.13 -34.17 -3.84
C TRP A 14 5.81 -34.17 -2.33
N ASP A 15 6.44 -33.29 -1.56
CA ASP A 15 6.24 -33.15 -0.11
C ASP A 15 6.04 -31.69 0.33
N ASP A 16 5.82 -30.77 -0.63
CA ASP A 16 5.59 -29.33 -0.42
C ASP A 16 6.64 -28.66 0.48
N SER A 17 7.88 -29.13 0.38
CA SER A 17 8.97 -28.70 1.26
C SER A 17 10.04 -27.95 0.47
N SER A 18 10.79 -27.09 1.16
CA SER A 18 11.89 -26.34 0.53
C SER A 18 13.22 -26.66 1.18
N PHE A 19 14.29 -26.24 0.53
CA PHE A 19 15.61 -26.27 1.13
C PHE A 19 16.42 -25.05 0.72
N ILE A 20 17.36 -24.68 1.59
CA ILE A 20 18.43 -23.74 1.27
C ILE A 20 19.74 -24.52 1.34
N ALA A 21 20.46 -24.56 0.23
CA ALA A 21 21.78 -25.18 0.13
C ALA A 21 22.86 -24.09 0.09
N PHE A 22 23.89 -24.27 0.91
CA PHE A 22 25.06 -23.41 0.97
C PHE A 22 26.20 -24.07 0.20
N LEU A 23 26.75 -23.37 -0.79
CA LEU A 23 27.72 -23.92 -1.73
C LEU A 23 29.06 -23.18 -1.63
N ASN A 24 30.15 -23.89 -1.89
CA ASN A 24 31.48 -23.29 -2.11
C ASN A 24 31.66 -22.80 -3.56
N ASP A 25 32.83 -22.26 -3.89
CA ASP A 25 33.19 -21.82 -5.25
C ASP A 25 33.21 -22.93 -6.31
N SER A 26 33.34 -24.18 -5.88
CA SER A 26 33.24 -25.36 -6.75
C SER A 26 31.79 -25.84 -6.93
N LEU A 27 30.81 -25.15 -6.35
CA LEU A 27 29.39 -25.51 -6.28
C LEU A 27 29.10 -26.80 -5.49
N ASP A 28 30.04 -27.26 -4.65
CA ASP A 28 29.80 -28.36 -3.74
C ASP A 28 28.94 -27.89 -2.57
N SER A 29 27.95 -28.69 -2.18
CA SER A 29 27.14 -28.39 -1.00
C SER A 29 27.94 -28.58 0.29
N LEU A 30 28.04 -27.49 1.05
CA LEU A 30 28.64 -27.47 2.38
C LEU A 30 27.60 -27.79 3.46
N TYR A 31 26.37 -27.34 3.25
CA TYR A 31 25.25 -27.53 4.18
C TYR A 31 23.92 -27.40 3.44
N ILE A 32 22.91 -28.14 3.90
CA ILE A 32 21.54 -28.06 3.39
C ILE A 32 20.60 -27.96 4.58
N LYS A 33 19.81 -26.88 4.63
CA LYS A 33 18.68 -26.76 5.55
C LYS A 33 17.40 -27.10 4.80
N THR A 34 16.54 -27.94 5.37
CA THR A 34 15.20 -28.22 4.85
C THR A 34 14.13 -27.52 5.68
N PHE A 35 13.05 -27.12 5.02
CA PHE A 35 11.88 -26.45 5.58
C PHE A 35 10.63 -27.20 5.15
N ASP A 36 9.68 -27.38 6.07
CA ASP A 36 8.37 -28.00 5.85
C ASP A 36 7.33 -27.02 5.27
N TYR A 37 7.82 -25.95 4.67
CA TYR A 37 7.04 -24.91 4.02
C TYR A 37 7.77 -24.39 2.78
N GLN A 38 7.05 -23.60 1.98
CA GLN A 38 7.57 -23.09 0.72
C GLN A 38 8.49 -21.87 0.97
N ILE A 39 9.70 -21.90 0.42
CA ILE A 39 10.58 -20.74 0.26
C ILE A 39 10.70 -20.44 -1.23
N ASN A 40 10.33 -19.23 -1.62
CA ASN A 40 10.30 -18.80 -3.02
C ASN A 40 11.54 -18.00 -3.41
N SER A 41 12.12 -17.27 -2.47
CA SER A 41 13.23 -16.37 -2.74
C SER A 41 14.11 -16.15 -1.51
N ILE A 42 15.38 -15.84 -1.78
CA ILE A 42 16.40 -15.48 -0.79
C ILE A 42 17.12 -14.20 -1.21
N ALA A 43 17.58 -13.42 -0.24
CA ALA A 43 18.40 -12.25 -0.41
C ALA A 43 19.57 -12.29 0.58
N VAL A 44 20.79 -12.05 0.11
CA VAL A 44 22.00 -12.12 0.94
C VAL A 44 22.41 -10.70 1.32
N LEU A 45 22.33 -10.35 2.61
CA LEU A 45 22.76 -9.05 3.11
C LEU A 45 24.27 -9.00 3.35
N SER A 46 24.82 -10.10 3.88
CA SER A 46 26.25 -10.24 4.16
C SER A 46 26.65 -11.71 4.11
N SER A 47 27.94 -12.02 4.31
CA SER A 47 28.42 -13.41 4.40
C SER A 47 27.72 -14.24 5.48
N ASN A 48 27.07 -13.59 6.45
CA ASN A 48 26.49 -14.24 7.62
C ASN A 48 24.98 -14.04 7.74
N ILE A 49 24.35 -13.21 6.92
CA ILE A 49 22.91 -12.89 7.05
C ILE A 49 22.24 -13.11 5.71
N ILE A 50 21.25 -14.01 5.70
CA ILE A 50 20.40 -14.29 4.56
C ILE A 50 18.95 -14.08 4.99
N TYR A 51 18.20 -13.38 4.16
CA TYR A 51 16.76 -13.30 4.27
C TYR A 51 16.11 -14.28 3.30
N ALA A 52 14.97 -14.83 3.70
CA ALA A 52 14.15 -15.67 2.82
C ALA A 52 12.68 -15.30 2.94
N THR A 53 11.93 -15.53 1.87
CA THR A 53 10.47 -15.35 1.86
C THR A 53 9.76 -16.51 1.18
N GLY A 54 8.51 -16.74 1.56
CA GLY A 54 7.65 -17.75 0.97
C GLY A 54 6.29 -17.81 1.66
N LYS A 55 5.79 -19.03 1.91
CA LYS A 55 4.50 -19.24 2.59
C LYS A 55 4.47 -20.52 3.43
N ASN A 56 3.67 -20.53 4.48
CA ASN A 56 3.35 -21.74 5.26
C ASN A 56 2.18 -22.54 4.64
N SER A 57 1.81 -23.64 5.28
CA SER A 57 0.67 -24.50 4.88
C SER A 57 -0.68 -23.78 4.90
N ASP A 58 -0.79 -22.70 5.68
CA ASP A 58 -2.00 -21.88 5.81
C ASP A 58 -2.05 -20.73 4.79
N ASN A 59 -1.08 -20.68 3.87
CA ASN A 59 -0.85 -19.59 2.91
C ASN A 59 -0.62 -18.23 3.58
N GLU A 60 0.07 -18.20 4.71
CA GLU A 60 0.54 -16.97 5.34
C GLU A 60 1.97 -16.66 4.90
N LEU A 61 2.29 -15.37 4.82
CA LEU A 61 3.61 -14.90 4.43
C LEU A 61 4.63 -15.34 5.47
N ILE A 62 5.67 -16.03 5.01
CA ILE A 62 6.86 -16.32 5.82
C ILE A 62 7.95 -15.32 5.46
N LEU A 63 8.59 -14.77 6.49
CA LEU A 63 9.88 -14.11 6.41
C LEU A 63 10.86 -14.77 7.37
N LEU A 64 12.02 -15.13 6.85
CA LEU A 64 13.12 -15.69 7.63
C LEU A 64 14.30 -14.72 7.62
N GLU A 65 14.87 -14.51 8.80
CA GLU A 65 16.26 -14.09 8.94
C GLU A 65 17.10 -15.30 9.35
N ILE A 66 18.11 -15.63 8.55
CA ILE A 66 19.02 -16.75 8.75
C ILE A 66 20.41 -16.19 9.04
N LEU A 67 20.86 -16.37 10.28
CA LEU A 67 22.21 -16.01 10.72
C LEU A 67 23.12 -17.23 10.65
N ILE A 68 24.25 -17.07 9.97
CA ILE A 68 25.29 -18.10 9.80
C ILE A 68 26.45 -17.75 10.73
N LEU A 69 26.66 -18.58 11.76
CA LEU A 69 27.74 -18.38 12.73
C LEU A 69 28.80 -19.48 12.62
N PRO A 70 30.10 -19.18 12.80
CA PRO A 70 31.12 -20.21 12.90
C PRO A 70 30.90 -21.07 14.14
N GLY A 71 30.91 -22.39 13.96
CA GLY A 71 30.70 -23.40 15.01
C GLY A 71 31.90 -24.34 15.14
N SER A 72 31.88 -25.17 16.19
CA SER A 72 33.00 -26.06 16.55
C SER A 72 33.39 -27.11 15.49
N GLY A 73 32.56 -27.31 14.46
CA GLY A 73 32.82 -28.20 13.32
C GLY A 73 32.37 -27.65 11.96
N GLY A 74 32.17 -26.34 11.82
CA GLY A 74 31.63 -25.74 10.58
C GLY A 74 30.90 -24.43 10.86
N PHE A 75 29.63 -24.35 10.45
CA PHE A 75 28.75 -23.23 10.77
C PHE A 75 27.40 -23.72 11.32
N GLU A 76 26.80 -22.88 12.17
CA GLU A 76 25.48 -23.06 12.77
C GLU A 76 24.52 -22.03 12.19
N LEU A 77 23.25 -22.41 12.04
CA LEU A 77 22.21 -21.54 11.53
C LEU A 77 21.22 -21.18 12.64
N TYR A 78 20.93 -19.90 12.78
CA TYR A 78 19.85 -19.40 13.63
C TYR A 78 18.76 -18.80 12.74
N GLU A 79 17.53 -19.24 12.97
CA GLU A 79 16.36 -18.87 12.18
C GLU A 79 15.41 -18.04 13.04
N LEU A 80 15.05 -16.87 12.54
CA LEU A 80 13.96 -16.08 13.09
C LEU A 80 12.85 -16.01 12.05
N CYS A 81 11.71 -16.62 12.36
CA CYS A 81 10.56 -16.71 11.49
C CYS A 81 9.48 -15.72 11.93
N TYR A 82 8.97 -14.95 10.98
CA TYR A 82 7.86 -14.03 11.18
C TYR A 82 6.72 -14.44 10.25
N SER A 83 5.53 -14.66 10.84
CA SER A 83 4.28 -14.59 10.10
C SER A 83 3.78 -13.14 10.14
N TYR A 84 3.54 -12.57 8.96
CA TYR A 84 3.04 -11.20 8.84
C TYR A 84 1.56 -11.25 8.43
N PRO A 85 0.65 -10.71 9.26
CA PRO A 85 -0.78 -10.69 8.97
C PRO A 85 -1.06 -9.59 7.94
N LEU A 86 -0.76 -9.87 6.68
CA LEU A 86 -1.35 -9.17 5.55
C LEU A 86 -2.82 -9.62 5.41
N LYS A 87 -3.55 -9.00 4.48
CA LYS A 87 -4.96 -9.35 4.19
C LYS A 87 -5.04 -10.85 3.86
N GLY A 88 -5.57 -11.64 4.80
CA GLY A 88 -5.77 -13.09 4.66
C GLY A 88 -4.56 -13.88 4.12
N CYS A 89 -4.77 -14.62 3.03
CA CYS A 89 -3.78 -15.49 2.41
C CYS A 89 -2.76 -14.69 1.62
N SER A 90 -1.50 -14.71 2.07
CA SER A 90 -0.41 -13.94 1.49
C SER A 90 0.82 -14.79 1.21
N VAL A 91 1.40 -14.63 0.02
CA VAL A 91 2.56 -15.41 -0.43
C VAL A 91 3.66 -14.47 -0.88
N GLY A 92 4.83 -14.55 -0.26
CA GLY A 92 6.03 -13.82 -0.68
C GLY A 92 6.69 -14.53 -1.85
N ASN A 93 6.87 -13.83 -2.98
CA ASN A 93 7.41 -14.40 -4.21
C ASN A 93 8.86 -13.97 -4.47
N LYS A 94 9.20 -12.72 -4.14
CA LYS A 94 10.56 -12.20 -4.24
C LYS A 94 10.91 -11.35 -3.02
N ILE A 95 12.15 -11.50 -2.55
CA ILE A 95 12.77 -10.64 -1.54
C ILE A 95 14.05 -10.03 -2.09
N ILE A 96 14.33 -8.77 -1.75
CA ILE A 96 15.57 -8.06 -2.07
C ILE A 96 16.10 -7.30 -0.85
N ILE A 97 17.40 -7.03 -0.84
CA ILE A 97 17.99 -6.03 0.03
C ILE A 97 17.80 -4.66 -0.61
N THR A 98 17.31 -3.69 0.16
CA THR A 98 17.15 -2.31 -0.30
C THR A 98 18.48 -1.55 -0.20
N ASP A 99 18.60 -0.43 -0.91
CA ASP A 99 19.86 0.34 -0.93
C ASP A 99 20.25 0.93 0.43
N ASP A 100 19.27 1.09 1.34
CA ASP A 100 19.47 1.49 2.74
C ASP A 100 19.69 0.31 3.71
N GLY A 101 19.78 -0.92 3.20
CA GLY A 101 20.10 -2.13 3.98
C GLY A 101 18.90 -2.80 4.67
N ASP A 102 17.70 -2.29 4.46
CA ASP A 102 16.44 -2.93 4.82
C ASP A 102 16.09 -4.06 3.82
N ILE A 103 14.91 -4.67 3.97
CA ILE A 103 14.40 -5.64 3.00
C ILE A 103 13.10 -5.15 2.35
N ALA A 104 12.92 -5.50 1.08
CA ALA A 104 11.66 -5.35 0.38
C ALA A 104 11.17 -6.70 -0.14
N VAL A 105 9.87 -6.96 0.02
CA VAL A 105 9.23 -8.21 -0.34
C VAL A 105 8.02 -7.91 -1.22
N VAL A 106 7.91 -8.64 -2.33
CA VAL A 106 6.74 -8.58 -3.20
C VAL A 106 6.07 -9.94 -3.26
N GLY A 107 4.75 -9.92 -3.39
CA GLY A 107 3.95 -11.12 -3.45
C GLY A 107 2.52 -10.85 -3.85
N ASN A 108 1.63 -11.75 -3.46
CA ASN A 108 0.19 -11.57 -3.64
C ASN A 108 -0.55 -11.87 -2.34
N THR A 109 -1.70 -11.22 -2.15
CA THR A 109 -2.49 -11.23 -0.91
C THR A 109 -3.98 -11.28 -1.24
N SER A 110 -4.79 -11.99 -0.46
CA SER A 110 -6.25 -12.06 -0.62
C SER A 110 -6.95 -12.26 0.72
N ILE A 111 -8.18 -11.74 0.88
CA ILE A 111 -8.93 -11.87 2.14
C ILE A 111 -9.09 -13.34 2.55
N SER A 112 -9.32 -14.22 1.58
CA SER A 112 -9.43 -15.66 1.79
C SER A 112 -8.89 -16.47 0.60
N PRO A 113 -8.70 -17.79 0.72
CA PRO A 113 -8.25 -18.63 -0.39
C PRO A 113 -9.23 -18.59 -1.57
N GLY A 114 -8.74 -18.22 -2.76
CA GLY A 114 -9.52 -18.22 -4.00
C GLY A 114 -10.31 -16.94 -4.28
N GLU A 115 -10.22 -15.95 -3.40
CA GLU A 115 -10.74 -14.61 -3.65
C GLU A 115 -9.78 -13.76 -4.49
N GLN A 116 -10.26 -12.56 -4.85
CA GLN A 116 -9.47 -11.50 -5.48
C GLN A 116 -8.13 -11.32 -4.77
N THR A 117 -7.07 -11.33 -5.58
CA THR A 117 -5.71 -11.16 -5.10
C THR A 117 -5.18 -9.81 -5.54
N ASP A 118 -4.55 -9.08 -4.61
CA ASP A 118 -3.77 -7.89 -4.91
C ASP A 118 -2.27 -8.24 -4.90
N ILE A 119 -1.45 -7.49 -5.64
CA ILE A 119 0.00 -7.49 -5.41
C ILE A 119 0.26 -6.72 -4.11
N PHE A 120 1.10 -7.24 -3.23
CA PHE A 120 1.65 -6.43 -2.14
C PHE A 120 3.12 -6.12 -2.38
N LEU A 121 3.57 -4.95 -1.91
CA LEU A 121 4.97 -4.59 -1.70
C LEU A 121 5.15 -4.17 -0.25
N LEU A 122 6.08 -4.82 0.44
CA LEU A 122 6.32 -4.68 1.86
C LEU A 122 7.77 -4.26 2.09
N LYS A 123 7.99 -3.20 2.86
CA LYS A 123 9.33 -2.82 3.33
C LYS A 123 9.45 -3.02 4.84
N ILE A 124 10.50 -3.73 5.25
CA ILE A 124 10.78 -4.05 6.65
C ILE A 124 12.18 -3.61 6.98
N GLY A 125 12.31 -2.86 8.07
CA GLY A 125 13.60 -2.53 8.66
C GLY A 125 13.86 -3.31 9.93
N ARG A 126 14.97 -2.99 10.59
CA ARG A 126 15.44 -3.69 11.81
C ARG A 126 14.43 -3.72 12.98
N TYR A 127 13.45 -2.82 12.98
CA TYR A 127 12.46 -2.68 14.04
C TYR A 127 11.05 -3.15 13.64
N GLY A 128 10.90 -3.74 12.46
CA GLY A 128 9.62 -4.21 11.93
C GLY A 128 9.23 -3.50 10.64
N VAL A 129 7.94 -3.59 10.30
CA VAL A 129 7.38 -3.04 9.07
C VAL A 129 7.52 -1.51 9.07
N ILE A 130 8.12 -1.00 8.01
CA ILE A 130 8.18 0.44 7.75
C ILE A 130 6.91 0.86 7.02
N TRP A 131 6.54 0.12 5.98
CA TRP A 131 5.29 0.34 5.24
C TRP A 131 4.92 -0.89 4.41
N GLN A 132 3.64 -0.93 4.00
CA GLN A 132 3.10 -1.91 3.06
C GLN A 132 2.22 -1.19 2.02
N ARG A 133 2.21 -1.72 0.79
CA ARG A 133 1.47 -1.17 -0.35
C ARG A 133 0.77 -2.30 -1.07
N TYR A 134 -0.38 -1.98 -1.65
CA TYR A 134 -1.16 -2.90 -2.47
C TYR A 134 -1.32 -2.30 -3.86
N PHE A 135 -1.13 -3.13 -4.89
CA PHE A 135 -1.34 -2.77 -6.29
C PHE A 135 -2.29 -3.76 -6.92
N GLY A 136 -3.35 -3.25 -7.51
CA GLY A 136 -4.41 -4.07 -8.08
C GLY A 136 -5.71 -3.30 -8.17
N GLY A 137 -6.77 -4.03 -8.44
CA GLY A 137 -8.11 -3.47 -8.54
C GLY A 137 -9.12 -4.60 -8.53
N SER A 138 -10.12 -4.54 -9.41
CA SER A 138 -11.15 -5.58 -9.47
C SER A 138 -10.71 -6.89 -10.15
N GLY A 139 -9.40 -7.15 -10.30
CA GLY A 139 -8.85 -8.33 -10.99
C GLY A 139 -8.23 -9.38 -10.07
N PHE A 140 -7.54 -10.35 -10.67
CA PHE A 140 -6.58 -11.21 -9.96
C PHE A 140 -5.17 -10.74 -10.30
N GLU A 141 -4.50 -10.17 -9.31
CA GLU A 141 -3.15 -9.67 -9.39
C GLU A 141 -2.15 -10.59 -8.69
N TYR A 142 -1.01 -10.85 -9.35
CA TYR A 142 0.05 -11.72 -8.85
C TYR A 142 1.41 -11.04 -8.97
N GLY A 143 2.03 -10.72 -7.83
CA GLY A 143 3.38 -10.13 -7.79
C GLY A 143 4.44 -11.19 -8.05
N LYS A 144 5.44 -10.92 -8.88
CA LYS A 144 6.45 -11.90 -9.28
C LYS A 144 7.88 -11.50 -8.93
N ASP A 145 8.25 -10.26 -9.23
CA ASP A 145 9.62 -9.80 -9.02
C ASP A 145 9.64 -8.33 -8.59
N VAL A 146 10.70 -7.95 -7.89
CA VAL A 146 10.96 -6.58 -7.45
C VAL A 146 12.46 -6.30 -7.50
N ILE A 147 12.82 -5.09 -7.92
CA ILE A 147 14.19 -4.56 -7.87
C ILE A 147 14.19 -3.14 -7.32
N ASN A 148 15.32 -2.70 -6.74
CA ASN A 148 15.56 -1.29 -6.44
C ASN A 148 15.70 -0.51 -7.75
N THR A 149 15.26 0.74 -7.76
CA THR A 149 15.52 1.70 -8.85
C THR A 149 16.60 2.69 -8.43
N MET A 150 17.31 3.27 -9.41
CA MET A 150 18.43 4.20 -9.14
C MET A 150 18.00 5.49 -8.42
N ASP A 151 16.72 5.85 -8.47
CA ASP A 151 16.12 6.98 -7.75
C ASP A 151 15.61 6.59 -6.35
N GLY A 152 15.98 5.40 -5.86
CA GLY A 152 15.69 4.93 -4.51
C GLY A 152 14.31 4.28 -4.31
N GLY A 153 13.54 4.11 -5.40
CA GLY A 153 12.24 3.43 -5.39
C GLY A 153 12.32 1.96 -5.79
N PHE A 154 11.20 1.43 -6.28
CA PHE A 154 11.08 0.02 -6.65
C PHE A 154 10.45 -0.14 -8.03
N LEU A 155 10.88 -1.18 -8.76
CA LEU A 155 10.19 -1.66 -9.95
C LEU A 155 9.63 -3.05 -9.64
N VAL A 156 8.31 -3.14 -9.56
CA VAL A 156 7.55 -4.36 -9.31
C VAL A 156 7.00 -4.89 -10.63
N THR A 157 7.10 -6.20 -10.83
CA THR A 157 6.48 -6.88 -11.98
C THR A 157 5.58 -8.02 -11.52
N GLY A 158 4.58 -8.31 -12.34
CA GLY A 158 3.57 -9.31 -12.05
C GLY A 158 2.59 -9.50 -13.20
N SER A 159 1.40 -9.97 -12.86
CA SER A 159 0.30 -10.09 -13.82
C SER A 159 -1.02 -9.66 -13.21
N SER A 160 -1.87 -8.99 -13.99
CA SER A 160 -3.29 -8.72 -13.68
C SER A 160 -4.15 -9.38 -14.77
N ASN A 161 -5.06 -10.27 -14.40
CA ASN A 161 -5.96 -10.96 -15.34
C ASN A 161 -5.24 -11.52 -16.59
N ASN A 162 -4.11 -12.22 -16.36
CA ASN A 162 -3.22 -12.80 -17.39
C ASN A 162 -2.50 -11.80 -18.31
N LYS A 163 -2.50 -10.51 -17.99
CA LYS A 163 -1.70 -9.48 -18.67
C LYS A 163 -0.50 -9.12 -17.82
N ALA A 164 0.60 -8.74 -18.47
CA ALA A 164 1.77 -8.21 -17.76
C ALA A 164 1.37 -6.95 -16.97
N TYR A 165 1.82 -6.87 -15.72
CA TYR A 165 1.60 -5.75 -14.83
C TYR A 165 2.96 -5.27 -14.32
N ILE A 166 3.25 -3.99 -14.50
CA ILE A 166 4.53 -3.39 -14.12
C ILE A 166 4.23 -2.10 -13.38
N VAL A 167 4.80 -1.93 -12.19
CA VAL A 167 4.62 -0.76 -11.34
C VAL A 167 5.98 -0.22 -10.95
N LYS A 168 6.23 1.04 -11.25
CA LYS A 168 7.35 1.78 -10.67
C LYS A 168 6.83 2.56 -9.47
N THR A 169 7.61 2.59 -8.40
CA THR A 169 7.32 3.36 -7.19
C THR A 169 8.44 4.33 -6.86
N ASP A 170 8.14 5.27 -5.97
CA ASP A 170 9.16 6.01 -5.22
C ASP A 170 9.75 5.17 -4.06
N SER A 171 10.63 5.78 -3.26
CA SER A 171 11.28 5.16 -2.10
C SER A 171 10.34 4.82 -0.94
N LEU A 172 9.14 5.39 -0.95
CA LEU A 172 8.07 5.12 0.01
C LEU A 172 7.07 4.08 -0.52
N GLY A 173 7.36 3.46 -1.67
CA GLY A 173 6.57 2.40 -2.27
C GLY A 173 5.33 2.90 -3.02
N PHE A 174 5.16 4.20 -3.24
CA PHE A 174 4.00 4.73 -3.93
C PHE A 174 4.21 4.78 -5.44
N SER A 175 3.21 4.33 -6.21
CA SER A 175 3.22 4.37 -7.68
C SER A 175 2.47 5.55 -8.29
N GLY A 176 1.72 6.29 -7.47
CA GLY A 176 0.98 7.49 -7.85
C GLY A 176 1.70 8.78 -7.47
N VAL A 177 1.30 9.87 -8.12
CA VAL A 177 1.84 11.21 -7.88
C VAL A 177 1.15 11.89 -6.68
N GLU A 178 -0.12 11.54 -6.43
CA GLU A 178 -0.95 12.21 -5.41
C GLU A 178 -0.65 11.68 -4.00
N ARG A 179 -0.01 12.55 -3.22
CA ARG A 179 0.35 12.33 -1.82
C ARG A 179 -0.50 13.22 -0.94
N PHE A 180 -0.97 12.63 0.16
CA PHE A 180 -1.80 13.27 1.15
C PHE A 180 -0.97 13.43 2.41
N GLU A 181 -0.64 14.66 2.73
CA GLU A 181 -0.06 14.97 4.03
C GLU A 181 -1.18 14.88 5.06
N LEU A 182 -1.03 13.96 6.00
CA LEU A 182 -1.91 13.82 7.15
C LEU A 182 -1.20 14.40 8.35
N HIS A 183 -1.87 15.31 9.04
CA HIS A 183 -1.41 15.83 10.31
C HIS A 183 -2.00 15.01 11.45
N ASN A 184 -1.29 14.98 12.57
CA ASN A 184 -1.80 14.44 13.82
C ASN A 184 -3.07 15.21 14.23
N GLY A 185 -4.21 14.52 14.20
CA GLY A 185 -5.53 15.12 14.39
C GLY A 185 -6.49 14.74 13.27
N TRP A 186 -7.54 15.55 13.15
CA TRP A 186 -8.55 15.40 12.10
C TRP A 186 -8.02 15.95 10.79
N ASN A 187 -8.30 15.24 9.70
CA ASN A 187 -7.98 15.67 8.35
C ASN A 187 -9.25 15.56 7.51
N LEU A 188 -9.48 16.54 6.62
CA LEU A 188 -10.62 16.55 5.70
C LEU A 188 -10.14 16.21 4.29
N LEU A 189 -10.54 15.03 3.80
CA LEU A 189 -9.93 14.37 2.66
C LEU A 189 -10.97 13.95 1.63
N SER A 190 -10.52 13.60 0.44
CA SER A 190 -11.28 12.89 -0.59
C SER A 190 -10.35 12.00 -1.42
N SER A 191 -10.88 11.08 -2.23
CA SER A 191 -10.05 10.38 -3.22
C SER A 191 -10.14 11.10 -4.57
N PRO A 192 -9.05 11.40 -5.28
CA PRO A 192 -9.10 11.89 -6.66
C PRO A 192 -9.18 10.75 -7.70
N LEU A 193 -9.17 9.49 -7.26
CA LEU A 193 -9.04 8.31 -8.11
C LEU A 193 -10.39 7.62 -8.34
N SER A 194 -10.53 6.98 -9.51
CA SER A 194 -11.78 6.34 -9.92
C SER A 194 -12.09 5.05 -9.18
N ASP A 195 -11.05 4.41 -8.62
CA ASP A 195 -11.18 3.21 -7.81
C ASP A 195 -11.83 3.52 -6.46
N THR A 196 -12.43 2.50 -5.85
CA THR A 196 -12.92 2.57 -4.46
C THR A 196 -11.95 1.81 -3.56
N PHE A 197 -11.47 2.46 -2.51
CA PHE A 197 -10.49 1.90 -1.58
C PHE A 197 -11.11 1.67 -0.22
N ALA A 198 -10.75 0.59 0.48
CA ALA A 198 -11.04 0.50 1.90
C ALA A 198 -10.24 1.57 2.65
N VAL A 199 -10.83 2.21 3.67
CA VAL A 199 -10.20 3.30 4.42
C VAL A 199 -8.83 2.88 4.98
N LEU A 200 -8.73 1.69 5.57
CA LEU A 200 -7.48 1.21 6.17
C LEU A 200 -6.45 0.72 5.13
N ASP A 201 -6.88 0.40 3.91
CA ASP A 201 -5.95 0.08 2.81
C ASP A 201 -5.32 1.40 2.27
N ALA A 202 -6.13 2.46 2.20
CA ALA A 202 -5.70 3.81 1.82
C ALA A 202 -4.88 4.53 2.90
N PHE A 203 -5.27 4.37 4.16
CA PHE A 203 -4.73 5.09 5.31
C PHE A 203 -4.44 4.15 6.48
N PRO A 204 -3.39 3.32 6.39
CA PRO A 204 -3.16 2.20 7.32
C PRO A 204 -2.82 2.62 8.76
N TYR A 205 -2.43 3.89 8.98
CA TYR A 205 -2.12 4.41 10.31
C TYR A 205 -3.27 5.21 10.94
N ALA A 206 -4.37 5.42 10.22
CA ALA A 206 -5.49 6.19 10.71
C ALA A 206 -6.28 5.44 11.80
N ILE A 207 -6.93 6.20 12.69
CA ILE A 207 -7.82 5.64 13.69
C ILE A 207 -9.25 5.64 13.11
N PRO A 208 -9.84 4.46 12.84
CA PRO A 208 -11.22 4.37 12.40
C PRO A 208 -12.20 4.74 13.54
N PRO A 209 -13.44 5.13 13.21
CA PRO A 209 -14.00 5.21 11.86
C PRO A 209 -13.61 6.50 11.13
N ALA A 210 -13.59 6.42 9.79
CA ALA A 210 -13.70 7.61 8.95
C ALA A 210 -15.17 8.04 8.88
N TRP A 211 -15.42 9.34 8.70
CA TRP A 211 -16.78 9.89 8.74
C TRP A 211 -17.14 10.58 7.42
N GLY A 212 -18.16 10.07 6.75
CA GLY A 212 -18.88 10.79 5.70
C GLY A 212 -19.96 11.69 6.29
N PHE A 213 -20.56 12.53 5.46
CA PHE A 213 -21.69 13.36 5.84
C PHE A 213 -22.76 13.35 4.75
N ASP A 214 -23.99 13.02 5.14
CA ASP A 214 -25.16 13.06 4.26
C ASP A 214 -26.29 13.82 4.97
N ILE A 215 -26.65 14.98 4.42
CA ILE A 215 -27.70 15.82 4.98
C ILE A 215 -29.09 15.17 4.86
N ALA A 216 -29.32 14.36 3.82
CA ALA A 216 -30.59 13.68 3.61
C ALA A 216 -30.81 12.54 4.62
N GLU A 217 -29.71 11.92 5.10
CA GLU A 217 -29.75 10.85 6.11
C GLU A 217 -29.52 11.33 7.55
N GLY A 218 -29.43 12.64 7.77
CA GLY A 218 -29.38 13.23 9.11
C GLY A 218 -27.99 13.51 9.67
N GLY A 219 -26.95 13.51 8.83
CA GLY A 219 -25.63 14.05 9.15
C GLY A 219 -24.48 13.04 9.02
N TYR A 220 -23.61 12.99 10.02
CA TYR A 220 -22.41 12.16 10.00
C TYR A 220 -22.73 10.65 10.05
N TYR A 221 -22.01 9.88 9.24
CA TYR A 221 -22.08 8.42 9.22
C TYR A 221 -20.69 7.81 9.03
N CYS A 222 -20.47 6.60 9.55
CA CYS A 222 -19.21 5.90 9.37
C CYS A 222 -19.06 5.43 7.92
N ILE A 223 -17.86 5.56 7.35
CA ILE A 223 -17.50 4.99 6.06
C ILE A 223 -16.35 4.00 6.22
N ASP A 224 -16.44 2.89 5.48
CA ASP A 224 -15.40 1.86 5.43
C ASP A 224 -14.62 1.89 4.10
N SER A 225 -15.10 2.68 3.14
CA SER A 225 -14.45 2.89 1.84
C SER A 225 -14.51 4.34 1.37
N VAL A 226 -13.56 4.71 0.52
CA VAL A 226 -13.40 6.05 -0.07
C VAL A 226 -13.38 5.96 -1.59
N ARG A 227 -13.93 6.98 -2.25
CA ARG A 227 -14.03 7.10 -3.72
C ARG A 227 -14.04 8.58 -4.11
N ALA A 228 -13.88 8.85 -5.39
CA ALA A 228 -13.95 10.23 -5.90
C ALA A 228 -15.30 10.91 -5.73
N GLY A 229 -15.25 12.23 -5.56
CA GLY A 229 -16.40 13.13 -5.36
C GLY A 229 -16.93 13.20 -3.92
N THR A 230 -16.61 12.22 -3.07
CA THR A 230 -17.06 12.22 -1.68
C THR A 230 -15.96 12.70 -0.75
N GLY A 231 -16.22 13.76 0.01
CA GLY A 231 -15.35 14.19 1.10
C GLY A 231 -15.59 13.38 2.37
N PHE A 232 -14.58 13.26 3.23
CA PHE A 232 -14.69 12.55 4.51
C PHE A 232 -13.68 13.06 5.54
N TRP A 233 -13.99 12.82 6.81
CA TRP A 233 -13.09 13.07 7.92
C TRP A 233 -12.34 11.81 8.32
N LEU A 234 -11.04 11.99 8.60
CA LEU A 234 -10.17 10.91 9.05
C LEU A 234 -9.25 11.41 10.18
N PHE A 235 -9.15 10.65 11.26
CA PHE A 235 -8.21 10.95 12.32
C PHE A 235 -6.88 10.22 12.09
N SER A 236 -5.77 10.96 12.04
CA SER A 236 -4.43 10.38 12.06
C SER A 236 -3.80 10.61 13.44
N PRO A 237 -3.23 9.58 14.10
CA PRO A 237 -2.56 9.74 15.39
C PRO A 237 -1.14 10.31 15.30
N ILE A 238 -0.64 10.48 14.07
CA ILE A 238 0.73 10.91 13.76
C ILE A 238 0.71 11.77 12.49
N ASP A 239 1.73 12.61 12.33
CA ASP A 239 2.02 13.19 11.02
C ASP A 239 2.52 12.09 10.10
N THR A 240 1.91 11.92 8.93
CA THR A 240 2.27 10.87 7.98
C THR A 240 1.91 11.28 6.55
N ILE A 241 2.41 10.52 5.58
CA ILE A 241 2.06 10.68 4.17
C ILE A 241 1.31 9.42 3.75
N ALA A 242 0.09 9.61 3.28
CA ALA A 242 -0.63 8.58 2.54
C ALA A 242 -0.49 8.83 1.04
N ALA A 243 -0.62 7.79 0.24
CA ALA A 243 -0.81 7.94 -1.19
C ALA A 243 -1.75 6.84 -1.67
N LEU A 244 -2.71 7.26 -2.48
CA LEU A 244 -3.66 6.34 -3.09
C LEU A 244 -3.02 5.80 -4.37
N CYS A 245 -2.98 4.47 -4.50
CA CYS A 245 -2.46 3.81 -5.69
C CYS A 245 -3.64 3.20 -6.47
N GLY A 246 -4.19 3.95 -7.42
CA GLY A 246 -5.30 3.53 -8.27
C GLY A 246 -4.88 3.32 -9.73
N THR A 247 -5.82 2.84 -10.53
CA THR A 247 -5.62 2.50 -11.95
C THR A 247 -5.94 3.67 -12.89
N SER A 248 -6.74 4.64 -12.44
CA SER A 248 -7.01 5.88 -13.18
C SER A 248 -7.43 7.07 -12.29
N GLU A 249 -7.04 8.26 -12.75
CA GLU A 249 -7.42 9.55 -12.20
C GLU A 249 -8.80 9.98 -12.72
N VAL A 250 -9.62 10.58 -11.85
CA VAL A 250 -10.90 11.16 -12.26
C VAL A 250 -10.67 12.55 -12.82
N SER A 251 -11.03 12.77 -14.08
CA SER A 251 -10.92 14.07 -14.75
C SER A 251 -12.15 14.94 -14.60
N THR A 252 -13.30 14.40 -14.19
CA THR A 252 -14.50 15.19 -13.93
C THR A 252 -15.34 14.53 -12.86
N VAL A 253 -15.74 15.30 -11.86
CA VAL A 253 -16.69 14.89 -10.83
C VAL A 253 -18.00 15.65 -11.03
N ILE A 254 -19.12 14.93 -10.95
CA ILE A 254 -20.47 15.50 -10.98
C ILE A 254 -21.15 15.13 -9.67
N ASP A 255 -21.57 16.12 -8.90
CA ASP A 255 -22.24 15.93 -7.62
C ASP A 255 -23.56 16.68 -7.57
N THR A 256 -24.55 16.08 -6.90
CA THR A 256 -25.81 16.75 -6.56
C THR A 256 -25.73 17.23 -5.12
N LEU A 257 -25.79 18.54 -4.93
CA LEU A 257 -25.85 19.17 -3.62
C LEU A 257 -27.30 19.34 -3.20
N PHE A 258 -27.58 19.13 -1.92
CA PHE A 258 -28.89 19.34 -1.33
C PHE A 258 -28.92 20.60 -0.46
N PRO A 259 -30.09 21.19 -0.18
CA PRO A 259 -30.20 22.35 0.68
C PRO A 259 -29.58 22.08 2.06
N GLY A 260 -28.60 22.89 2.44
CA GLY A 260 -27.79 22.67 3.64
C GLY A 260 -26.31 22.41 3.33
N TRP A 261 -25.59 21.95 4.33
CA TRP A 261 -24.16 21.63 4.20
C TRP A 261 -23.98 20.33 3.44
N ASN A 262 -23.03 20.31 2.53
CA ASN A 262 -22.63 19.15 1.76
C ASN A 262 -21.11 18.98 1.90
N LEU A 263 -20.68 17.73 2.01
CA LEU A 263 -19.27 17.36 2.10
C LEU A 263 -18.83 16.74 0.78
N ILE A 264 -17.99 17.47 0.05
CA ILE A 264 -17.63 17.15 -1.35
C ILE A 264 -16.14 16.87 -1.48
N GLY A 265 -15.78 16.26 -2.61
CA GLY A 265 -14.41 16.01 -3.04
C GLY A 265 -14.18 16.41 -4.49
N GLY A 266 -12.92 16.55 -4.89
CA GLY A 266 -12.54 16.99 -6.23
C GLY A 266 -12.05 15.88 -7.18
N PRO A 267 -11.87 16.22 -8.47
CA PRO A 267 -11.14 15.40 -9.43
C PRO A 267 -9.62 15.37 -9.12
N ALA A 268 -8.85 14.70 -9.98
CA ALA A 268 -7.39 14.60 -9.90
C ALA A 268 -6.63 15.84 -10.39
N THR A 269 -7.32 16.92 -10.71
CA THR A 269 -6.72 18.21 -11.06
C THR A 269 -7.31 19.34 -10.24
N ASP A 270 -6.51 20.40 -10.01
CA ASP A 270 -6.98 21.59 -9.31
C ASP A 270 -8.14 22.26 -10.08
N VAL A 271 -9.27 22.44 -9.41
CA VAL A 271 -10.46 23.11 -9.95
C VAL A 271 -10.62 24.48 -9.28
N PRO A 272 -10.53 25.60 -10.02
CA PRO A 272 -10.86 26.92 -9.47
C PRO A 272 -12.32 26.96 -9.03
N VAL A 273 -12.61 27.37 -7.79
CA VAL A 273 -13.99 27.44 -7.27
C VAL A 273 -14.88 28.36 -8.12
N GLY A 274 -14.31 29.43 -8.69
CA GLY A 274 -15.02 30.33 -9.61
C GLY A 274 -15.37 29.74 -10.98
N SER A 275 -14.89 28.55 -11.32
CA SER A 275 -15.21 27.84 -12.57
C SER A 275 -16.34 26.83 -12.44
N LEU A 276 -16.82 26.58 -11.21
CA LEU A 276 -17.93 25.68 -10.97
C LEU A 276 -19.18 26.22 -11.66
N THR A 277 -19.83 25.37 -12.45
CA THR A 277 -21.10 25.72 -13.08
C THR A 277 -22.21 25.72 -12.03
N ASP A 278 -22.38 26.85 -11.35
CA ASP A 278 -23.55 27.18 -10.55
C ASP A 278 -24.37 28.21 -11.32
N TYR A 279 -25.53 27.79 -11.83
CA TYR A 279 -26.36 28.62 -12.69
C TYR A 279 -27.16 29.69 -11.91
N GLU A 280 -27.21 29.64 -10.57
CA GLU A 280 -28.15 30.42 -9.77
C GLU A 280 -27.54 31.10 -8.51
N GLU A 281 -26.21 31.12 -8.35
CA GLU A 281 -25.54 31.66 -7.14
C GLU A 281 -26.06 31.02 -5.83
N VAL A 282 -26.38 29.72 -5.87
CA VAL A 282 -26.93 28.99 -4.72
C VAL A 282 -25.85 28.47 -3.78
N LEU A 283 -24.57 28.56 -4.17
CA LEU A 283 -23.44 28.09 -3.37
C LEU A 283 -22.87 29.20 -2.48
N SER A 284 -22.64 28.86 -1.20
CA SER A 284 -21.74 29.63 -0.35
C SER A 284 -20.29 29.53 -0.86
N PRO A 285 -19.36 30.34 -0.31
CA PRO A 285 -17.94 30.01 -0.41
C PRO A 285 -17.71 28.55 -0.02
N ILE A 286 -16.75 27.92 -0.70
CA ILE A 286 -16.33 26.56 -0.39
C ILE A 286 -15.25 26.65 0.67
N TYR A 287 -15.30 25.78 1.67
CA TYR A 287 -14.37 25.78 2.80
C TYR A 287 -13.54 24.51 2.80
N SER A 288 -12.22 24.65 2.92
CA SER A 288 -11.32 23.57 3.32
C SER A 288 -11.04 23.65 4.81
N PHE A 289 -10.49 22.58 5.35
CA PHE A 289 -10.02 22.53 6.73
C PHE A 289 -8.49 22.51 6.75
N ASP A 290 -7.89 23.41 7.53
CA ASP A 290 -6.46 23.43 7.79
C ASP A 290 -6.18 22.69 9.12
N PRO A 291 -5.59 21.48 9.07
CA PRO A 291 -5.35 20.67 10.25
C PRO A 291 -4.19 21.19 11.12
N GLU A 292 -3.31 22.06 10.60
CA GLU A 292 -2.24 22.65 11.43
C GLU A 292 -2.80 23.72 12.37
N SER A 293 -3.76 24.51 11.88
CA SER A 293 -4.39 25.59 12.65
C SER A 293 -5.71 25.19 13.32
N ASP A 294 -6.30 24.05 12.96
CA ASP A 294 -7.62 23.59 13.40
C ASP A 294 -8.75 24.58 13.01
N GLU A 295 -8.62 25.19 11.82
CA GLU A 295 -9.54 26.22 11.32
C GLU A 295 -10.10 25.88 9.92
N TYR A 296 -11.29 26.39 9.64
CA TYR A 296 -11.84 26.40 8.28
C TYR A 296 -11.38 27.63 7.53
N ILE A 297 -10.90 27.43 6.30
CA ILE A 297 -10.45 28.50 5.40
C ILE A 297 -11.29 28.47 4.13
N VAL A 298 -11.54 29.64 3.55
CA VAL A 298 -12.20 29.73 2.25
C VAL A 298 -11.25 29.21 1.18
N ALA A 299 -11.69 28.23 0.42
CA ALA A 299 -10.94 27.62 -0.66
C ALA A 299 -11.08 28.46 -1.94
N GLU A 300 -9.96 28.78 -2.57
CA GLU A 300 -9.94 29.32 -3.94
C GLU A 300 -9.95 28.21 -4.99
N TYR A 301 -9.48 27.01 -4.61
CA TYR A 301 -9.37 25.84 -5.45
C TYR A 301 -9.85 24.59 -4.70
N ILE A 302 -10.55 23.71 -5.40
CA ILE A 302 -10.76 22.32 -5.02
C ILE A 302 -9.55 21.54 -5.53
N ARG A 303 -8.71 21.08 -4.61
CA ARG A 303 -7.47 20.38 -4.90
C ARG A 303 -7.68 18.87 -4.82
N PRO A 304 -6.95 18.09 -5.63
CA PRO A 304 -6.95 16.65 -5.55
C PRO A 304 -6.69 16.18 -4.13
N GLY A 305 -7.57 15.30 -3.67
CA GLY A 305 -7.35 14.58 -2.43
C GLY A 305 -7.82 15.24 -1.14
N TYR A 306 -8.29 16.48 -1.21
CA TYR A 306 -8.86 17.18 -0.07
C TYR A 306 -10.39 17.16 -0.12
N GLY A 307 -11.01 17.14 1.06
CA GLY A 307 -12.44 17.30 1.21
C GLY A 307 -12.80 18.76 1.45
N TYR A 308 -14.04 19.13 1.12
CA TYR A 308 -14.52 20.49 1.21
C TYR A 308 -15.96 20.55 1.72
N TRP A 309 -16.27 21.62 2.44
CA TRP A 309 -17.64 21.96 2.83
C TRP A 309 -18.21 23.04 1.91
N VAL A 310 -19.43 22.81 1.46
CA VAL A 310 -20.22 23.80 0.71
C VAL A 310 -21.63 23.84 1.26
N LEU A 311 -22.16 25.04 1.50
CA LEU A 311 -23.55 25.24 1.84
C LEU A 311 -24.31 25.59 0.56
N ALA A 312 -25.33 24.80 0.22
CA ALA A 312 -26.23 25.06 -0.89
C ALA A 312 -27.57 25.58 -0.37
N SER A 313 -28.12 26.64 -0.97
CA SER A 313 -29.44 27.16 -0.61
C SER A 313 -30.61 26.39 -1.23
N ASP A 314 -30.36 25.72 -2.36
CA ASP A 314 -31.31 24.82 -3.03
C ASP A 314 -30.57 23.58 -3.57
N THR A 315 -31.31 22.63 -4.15
CA THR A 315 -30.73 21.46 -4.81
C THR A 315 -30.08 21.88 -6.13
N VAL A 316 -28.79 21.56 -6.31
CA VAL A 316 -28.03 21.95 -7.51
C VAL A 316 -27.04 20.86 -7.91
N GLU A 317 -26.90 20.64 -9.22
CA GLU A 317 -25.85 19.78 -9.77
C GLU A 317 -24.62 20.64 -10.08
N ILE A 318 -23.48 20.27 -9.49
CA ILE A 318 -22.19 20.92 -9.76
C ILE A 318 -21.34 20.00 -10.64
N VAL A 319 -20.60 20.61 -11.56
CA VAL A 319 -19.62 19.92 -12.41
C VAL A 319 -18.24 20.48 -12.09
N MET A 320 -17.34 19.59 -11.67
CA MET A 320 -15.94 19.88 -11.39
C MET A 320 -15.08 19.24 -12.48
N PRO A 321 -14.64 20.02 -13.50
CA PRO A 321 -13.89 19.53 -14.65
C PRO A 321 -12.39 19.32 -14.38
#